data_AF-A0A381U0W5-F1
#
_entry.id   AF-A0A381U0W5-F1
#
_cell.length_a   1.000
_cell.length_b   1.000
_cell.length_c   1.000
_cell.angle_alpha   90.00
_cell.angle_beta   90.00
_cell.angle_gamma   90.00
#
_symmetry.space_group_name_H-M   'P 1'
#
loop_
_entity.id
_entity.type
_entity.pdbx_description
1 polymer ?
#
loop_
_entity_poly.entity_id
_entity_poly.type
_entity_poly.pdbx_seq_one_letter_code
_entity_poly.pdbx_strand_id
1 'polypeptide(L)'
;MAADEYSEPGSQAADTETTDSAEVSPELTPVSTKADKAKKTTRKGLRFNRFFTADGIHPYDAVEWMHYDAIILNAEGGTVFEQNGVEFPAFWSQRATNIVASKYFHGQLGTPERESSLKQLIGRVVGTMAQWGIDGEYFATTEDAEIFSDELTHLLLHQMVAFNSPVWFNIGIAGERQQASACYINHVDDTMSSILELAKTEGMIFKWGSGAGVNLSRLRGSTEKLSGGGIASGPVSFMKGFDAFAGVIKSGGKTRRAAKMVMLDIDHPDIVEFIESKAREEKKAWALIDAGYDPALDGEAYSSVFFQNANHSVRASNAFMEAVESDN
;
A
#
# COMPACT_ATOMS: atom_id res chain seq x y z
N MET A 1 15.07 -47.87 -1.05
CA MET A 1 16.48 -47.97 -1.50
C MET A 1 16.97 -46.55 -1.66
N ALA A 2 17.96 -46.18 -0.86
CA ALA A 2 18.69 -44.90 -0.81
C ALA A 2 17.89 -43.61 -0.56
N ALA A 3 18.02 -43.12 0.68
CA ALA A 3 17.97 -41.71 1.02
C ALA A 3 19.28 -41.06 0.54
N ASP A 4 19.21 -39.84 -0.01
CA ASP A 4 20.37 -38.97 -0.17
C ASP A 4 20.15 -37.69 0.64
N GLU A 5 21.12 -37.46 1.51
CA GLU A 5 21.30 -36.35 2.44
C GLU A 5 21.52 -35.04 1.68
N TYR A 6 20.83 -33.99 2.08
CA TYR A 6 21.24 -32.61 1.78
C TYR A 6 21.74 -31.97 3.07
N SER A 7 23.06 -31.75 3.11
CA SER A 7 23.79 -31.10 4.20
C SER A 7 23.48 -29.60 4.26
N GLU A 8 23.19 -29.09 5.46
CA GLU A 8 23.18 -27.65 5.76
C GLU A 8 24.60 -27.05 5.71
N PRO A 9 24.78 -25.82 5.21
CA PRO A 9 26.01 -25.08 5.43
C PRO A 9 25.99 -24.38 6.80
N GLY A 10 27.02 -24.70 7.58
CA GLY A 10 27.26 -24.28 8.95
C GLY A 10 27.32 -22.78 9.20
N SER A 11 26.93 -22.44 10.41
CA SER A 11 27.20 -21.18 11.08
C SER A 11 28.71 -20.96 11.20
N GLN A 12 29.18 -19.80 10.73
CA GLN A 12 30.49 -19.27 11.11
C GLN A 12 30.28 -18.01 11.95
N ALA A 13 30.99 -18.02 13.07
CA ALA A 13 30.99 -17.02 14.11
C ALA A 13 31.42 -15.65 13.56
N ALA A 14 30.73 -14.61 14.00
CA ALA A 14 31.14 -13.24 13.78
C ALA A 14 32.30 -12.91 14.72
N ASP A 15 33.46 -12.63 14.13
CA ASP A 15 34.59 -12.01 14.79
C ASP A 15 34.20 -10.59 15.24
N THR A 16 34.48 -10.32 16.51
CA THR A 16 34.38 -9.02 17.15
C THR A 16 35.55 -8.13 16.69
N GLU A 17 35.28 -7.18 15.80
CA GLU A 17 36.14 -6.01 15.60
C GLU A 17 35.42 -4.74 16.08
N THR A 18 35.90 -4.24 17.21
CA THR A 18 35.72 -2.86 17.68
C THR A 18 36.18 -1.87 16.62
N THR A 19 35.25 -1.08 16.10
CA THR A 19 35.57 0.19 15.42
C THR A 19 34.71 1.30 15.98
N ASP A 20 35.43 2.27 16.53
CA ASP A 20 35.01 3.59 16.99
C ASP A 20 34.25 4.30 15.85
N SER A 21 33.00 4.67 16.07
CA SER A 21 32.22 5.46 15.10
C SER A 21 31.77 6.76 15.74
N ALA A 22 32.49 7.81 15.34
CA ALA A 22 32.24 9.20 15.65
C ALA A 22 30.82 9.62 15.26
N GLU A 23 30.28 10.55 16.04
CA GLU A 23 29.04 11.30 15.75
C GLU A 23 29.08 11.88 14.34
N VAL A 24 28.18 11.41 13.46
CA VAL A 24 27.91 12.05 12.18
C VAL A 24 26.54 12.71 12.28
N SER A 25 26.55 14.01 12.62
CA SER A 25 25.42 14.89 12.33
C SER A 25 25.36 15.12 10.82
N PRO A 26 24.21 14.99 10.13
CA PRO A 26 24.11 15.37 8.74
C PRO A 26 24.01 16.90 8.66
N GLU A 27 25.16 17.55 8.61
CA GLU A 27 25.25 18.96 8.26
C GLU A 27 24.98 19.09 6.75
N LEU A 28 23.91 19.80 6.40
CA LEU A 28 23.59 20.17 5.02
C LEU A 28 24.78 20.94 4.45
N THR A 29 25.54 20.31 3.55
CA THR A 29 26.66 20.96 2.89
C THR A 29 26.14 22.00 1.90
N PRO A 30 26.64 23.25 1.94
CA PRO A 30 26.21 24.27 1.00
C PRO A 30 26.76 23.95 -0.39
N VAL A 31 25.86 23.98 -1.38
CA VAL A 31 26.20 23.82 -2.80
C VAL A 31 27.19 24.93 -3.21
N SER A 32 28.38 24.52 -3.62
CA SER A 32 29.44 25.40 -4.13
C SER A 32 28.96 26.13 -5.39
N THR A 33 28.82 27.45 -5.29
CA THR A 33 28.57 28.33 -6.43
C THR A 33 29.86 28.58 -7.21
N LYS A 34 30.04 27.87 -8.32
CA LYS A 34 30.85 28.36 -9.44
C LYS A 34 29.96 28.54 -10.65
N ALA A 35 29.65 29.81 -10.91
CA ALA A 35 28.94 30.27 -12.09
C ALA A 35 29.85 30.13 -13.33
N ASP A 36 29.77 29.00 -14.00
CA ASP A 36 30.14 28.91 -15.40
C ASP A 36 28.91 29.19 -16.25
N LYS A 37 28.98 30.24 -17.06
CA LYS A 37 27.97 30.60 -18.06
C LYS A 37 27.90 29.50 -19.12
N ALA A 38 27.13 28.45 -18.84
CA ALA A 38 26.85 27.40 -19.80
C ALA A 38 25.92 27.94 -20.90
N LYS A 39 26.36 27.82 -22.15
CA LYS A 39 25.54 28.04 -23.35
C LYS A 39 24.23 27.26 -23.19
N LYS A 40 23.09 27.95 -23.36
CA LYS A 40 21.74 27.36 -23.42
C LYS A 40 21.65 26.36 -24.57
N THR A 41 22.06 25.12 -24.34
CA THR A 41 21.65 23.98 -25.16
C THR A 41 20.22 23.66 -24.73
N THR A 42 19.24 24.00 -25.57
CA THR A 42 17.85 23.62 -25.36
C THR A 42 17.74 22.11 -25.51
N ARG A 43 17.89 21.37 -24.41
CA ARG A 43 17.58 19.94 -24.35
C ARG A 43 16.08 19.77 -24.64
N LYS A 44 15.70 18.72 -25.37
CA LYS A 44 14.30 18.27 -25.44
C LYS A 44 13.93 17.71 -24.06
N GLY A 45 13.24 18.49 -23.24
CA GLY A 45 12.74 18.08 -21.93
C GLY A 45 11.51 18.90 -21.55
N LEU A 46 10.85 18.51 -20.47
CA LEU A 46 9.72 19.21 -19.89
C LEU A 46 10.17 20.56 -19.32
N ARG A 47 9.34 21.57 -19.56
CA ARG A 47 9.48 22.93 -19.03
C ARG A 47 8.43 23.15 -17.95
N PHE A 48 8.82 23.77 -16.85
CA PHE A 48 7.92 24.07 -15.74
C PHE A 48 7.89 25.58 -15.46
N ASN A 49 6.71 26.08 -15.08
CA ASN A 49 6.52 27.46 -14.64
C ASN A 49 6.17 27.43 -13.14
N ARG A 50 6.62 28.44 -12.41
CA ARG A 50 6.16 28.68 -11.04
C ARG A 50 4.74 29.26 -11.06
N PHE A 51 3.85 28.69 -10.26
CA PHE A 51 2.47 29.14 -10.10
C PHE A 51 2.16 29.48 -8.65
N PHE A 52 2.59 28.62 -7.72
CA PHE A 52 2.35 28.80 -6.29
C PHE A 52 3.60 29.20 -5.50
N THR A 53 4.78 28.98 -6.08
CA THR A 53 6.07 29.23 -5.43
C THR A 53 6.74 30.49 -5.95
N ALA A 54 7.66 31.05 -5.16
CA ALA A 54 8.45 32.21 -5.53
C ALA A 54 9.90 31.79 -5.77
N ASP A 55 10.55 32.45 -6.73
CA ASP A 55 11.96 32.19 -7.02
C ASP A 55 12.85 32.50 -5.81
N GLY A 56 13.79 31.60 -5.53
CA GLY A 56 14.69 31.69 -4.37
C GLY A 56 14.05 31.48 -3.00
N ILE A 57 12.75 31.13 -2.90
CA ILE A 57 12.07 30.85 -1.63
C ILE A 57 11.57 29.40 -1.65
N HIS A 58 12.16 28.54 -0.82
CA HIS A 58 11.70 27.17 -0.71
C HIS A 58 10.30 27.13 -0.05
N PRO A 59 9.37 26.25 -0.48
CA PRO A 59 8.01 26.21 0.06
C PRO A 59 7.92 26.05 1.59
N TYR A 60 8.89 25.35 2.19
CA TYR A 60 8.96 25.20 3.65
C TYR A 60 9.29 26.51 4.39
N ASP A 61 9.97 27.45 3.75
CA ASP A 61 10.33 28.75 4.35
C ASP A 61 9.19 29.76 4.25
N ALA A 62 8.17 29.47 3.46
CA ALA A 62 7.00 30.31 3.25
C ALA A 62 5.89 30.10 4.31
N VAL A 63 6.08 29.17 5.26
CA VAL A 63 5.05 28.81 6.25
C VAL A 63 5.63 28.74 7.67
N GLU A 64 4.76 28.96 8.66
CA GLU A 64 5.09 28.77 10.07
C GLU A 64 5.03 27.28 10.46
N TRP A 65 6.02 26.82 11.23
CA TRP A 65 6.13 25.44 11.71
C TRP A 65 5.96 25.37 13.22
N MET A 66 5.22 24.37 13.69
CA MET A 66 4.99 24.09 15.10
C MET A 66 5.30 22.63 15.42
N HIS A 67 5.56 22.38 16.71
CA HIS A 67 5.73 21.04 17.24
C HIS A 67 4.43 20.60 17.92
N TYR A 68 4.05 19.34 17.69
CA TYR A 68 2.83 18.74 18.22
C TYR A 68 3.15 17.36 18.79
N ASP A 69 2.35 16.89 19.73
CA ASP A 69 2.37 15.50 20.17
C ASP A 69 1.30 14.71 19.43
N ALA A 70 1.71 13.65 18.73
CA ALA A 70 0.81 12.81 17.95
C ALA A 70 0.31 11.63 18.78
N ILE A 71 -0.90 11.73 19.31
CA ILE A 71 -1.49 10.73 20.23
C ILE A 71 -2.77 10.16 19.63
N ILE A 72 -2.90 8.83 19.59
CA ILE A 72 -4.11 8.11 19.21
C ILE A 72 -4.55 7.23 20.37
N LEU A 73 -5.80 7.38 20.78
CA LEU A 73 -6.42 6.59 21.85
C LEU A 73 -7.37 5.54 21.26
N ASN A 74 -7.57 4.43 21.97
CA ASN A 74 -8.63 3.46 21.69
C ASN A 74 -9.97 3.94 22.29
N ALA A 75 -11.04 3.14 22.12
CA ALA A 75 -12.37 3.46 22.62
C ALA A 75 -12.43 3.52 24.16
N GLU A 76 -11.53 2.79 24.83
CA GLU A 76 -11.40 2.71 26.29
C GLU A 76 -10.50 3.83 26.86
N GLY A 77 -9.95 4.71 26.02
CA GLY A 77 -9.06 5.81 26.41
C GLY A 77 -7.58 5.45 26.61
N GLY A 78 -7.18 4.22 26.32
CA GLY A 78 -5.79 3.77 26.30
C GLY A 78 -5.04 4.20 25.03
N THR A 79 -3.74 4.50 25.18
CA THR A 79 -2.89 4.94 24.07
C THR A 79 -2.56 3.79 23.11
N VAL A 80 -2.91 3.97 21.84
CA VAL A 80 -2.61 3.05 20.72
C VAL A 80 -1.33 3.47 20.00
N PHE A 81 -1.09 4.77 19.91
CA PHE A 81 0.10 5.35 19.29
C PHE A 81 0.43 6.68 19.95
N GLU A 82 1.73 6.91 20.16
CA GLU A 82 2.26 8.16 20.68
C GLU A 82 3.60 8.46 20.01
N GLN A 83 3.76 9.68 19.52
CA GLN A 83 5.04 10.22 19.09
C GLN A 83 5.07 11.72 19.40
N ASN A 84 5.97 12.11 20.30
CA ASN A 84 6.03 13.48 20.82
C ASN A 84 6.95 14.37 19.97
N GLY A 85 6.65 15.67 19.97
CA GLY A 85 7.47 16.69 19.30
C GLY A 85 7.59 16.53 17.78
N VAL A 86 6.52 16.10 17.11
CA VAL A 86 6.51 16.03 15.64
C VAL A 86 6.29 17.42 15.02
N GLU A 87 7.01 17.73 13.95
CA GLU A 87 7.03 19.05 13.30
C GLU A 87 6.06 19.11 12.10
N PHE A 88 5.10 20.03 12.15
CA PHE A 88 4.08 20.26 11.12
C PHE A 88 3.81 21.76 10.92
N PRO A 89 3.28 22.18 9.76
CA PRO A 89 2.87 23.56 9.57
C PRO A 89 1.75 23.95 10.52
N ALA A 90 1.73 25.21 10.98
CA ALA A 90 0.79 25.68 11.99
C ALA A 90 -0.70 25.51 11.60
N PHE A 91 -0.98 25.47 10.30
CA PHE A 91 -2.32 25.30 9.74
C PHE A 91 -2.79 23.84 9.61
N TRP A 92 -1.94 22.86 9.91
CA TRP A 92 -2.34 21.45 9.91
C TRP A 92 -3.16 21.11 11.16
N SER A 93 -4.24 20.35 10.97
CA SER A 93 -5.07 19.90 12.09
C SER A 93 -4.38 18.80 12.91
N GLN A 94 -4.63 18.75 14.22
CA GLN A 94 -4.14 17.66 15.09
C GLN A 94 -4.49 16.26 14.56
N ARG A 95 -5.68 16.09 13.95
CA ARG A 95 -6.08 14.81 13.35
C ARG A 95 -5.19 14.42 12.17
N ALA A 96 -4.83 15.38 11.32
CA ALA A 96 -3.94 15.13 10.19
C ALA A 96 -2.53 14.79 10.70
N THR A 97 -2.02 15.53 11.68
CA THR A 97 -0.77 15.26 12.39
C THR A 97 -0.74 13.83 12.94
N ASN A 98 -1.77 13.42 13.69
CA ASN A 98 -1.88 12.08 14.27
C ASN A 98 -1.85 10.98 13.20
N ILE A 99 -2.59 11.17 12.09
CA ILE A 99 -2.66 10.20 10.99
C ILE A 99 -1.31 10.11 10.26
N VAL A 100 -0.67 11.25 9.95
CA VAL A 100 0.63 11.27 9.27
C VAL A 100 1.70 10.63 10.12
N ALA A 101 1.83 11.03 11.38
CA ALA A 101 2.79 10.43 12.29
C ALA A 101 2.56 8.93 12.44
N SER A 102 1.33 8.48 12.73
CA SER A 102 1.09 7.05 12.98
C SER A 102 1.23 6.15 11.75
N LYS A 103 0.88 6.64 10.56
CA LYS A 103 0.79 5.77 9.37
C LYS A 103 1.90 6.00 8.35
N TYR A 104 2.34 7.24 8.17
CA TYR A 104 3.12 7.64 7.00
C TYR A 104 4.58 7.98 7.32
N PHE A 105 4.87 8.43 8.55
CA PHE A 105 6.25 8.53 8.99
C PHE A 105 6.93 7.17 8.97
N HIS A 106 8.09 7.12 8.32
CA HIS A 106 8.95 5.96 8.22
C HIS A 106 9.86 5.81 9.44
N GLY A 107 10.41 4.61 9.66
CA GLY A 107 11.26 4.29 10.80
C GLY A 107 10.48 3.78 12.02
N GLN A 108 11.17 3.04 12.88
CA GLN A 108 10.61 2.49 14.12
C GLN A 108 10.58 3.57 15.20
N LEU A 109 9.51 3.60 16.01
CA LEU A 109 9.43 4.57 17.11
C LEU A 109 10.63 4.41 18.06
N GLY A 110 11.21 5.53 18.46
CA GLY A 110 12.37 5.59 19.35
C GLY A 110 13.72 5.39 18.67
N THR A 111 13.77 5.13 17.34
CA THR A 111 15.04 5.04 16.61
C THR A 111 15.38 6.36 15.90
N PRO A 112 16.66 6.66 15.64
CA PRO A 112 17.07 7.89 14.95
C PRO A 112 16.51 8.02 13.53
N GLU A 113 16.21 6.90 12.87
CA GLU A 113 15.68 6.84 11.50
C GLU A 113 14.17 7.16 11.45
N ARG A 114 13.53 7.35 12.61
CA ARG A 114 12.12 7.71 12.70
C ARG A 114 11.91 9.12 12.17
N GLU A 115 11.10 9.24 11.11
CA GLU A 115 10.63 10.53 10.65
C GLU A 115 9.81 11.21 11.76
N SER A 116 10.09 12.48 12.00
CA SER A 116 9.46 13.33 13.00
C SER A 116 8.96 14.66 12.43
N SER A 117 9.26 14.98 11.16
CA SER A 117 8.81 16.20 10.50
C SER A 117 8.09 15.90 9.18
N LEU A 118 7.02 16.63 8.88
CA LEU A 118 6.38 16.58 7.57
C LEU A 118 7.35 16.94 6.43
N LYS A 119 8.38 17.77 6.70
CA LYS A 119 9.45 18.09 5.74
C LYS A 119 10.18 16.85 5.27
N GLN A 120 10.45 15.91 6.18
CA GLN A 120 11.16 14.66 5.87
C GLN A 120 10.30 13.78 4.97
N LEU A 121 9.02 13.60 5.31
CA LEU A 121 8.08 12.79 4.52
C LEU A 121 7.89 13.34 3.09
N ILE A 122 7.57 14.63 2.96
CA ILE A 122 7.37 15.26 1.64
C ILE A 122 8.70 15.32 0.89
N GLY A 123 9.78 15.75 1.55
CA GLY A 123 11.10 15.88 0.95
C GLY A 123 11.64 14.55 0.42
N ARG A 124 11.45 13.46 1.16
CA ARG A 124 11.82 12.11 0.70
C ARG A 124 11.11 11.76 -0.60
N VAL A 125 9.79 11.89 -0.65
CA VAL A 125 9.00 11.49 -1.82
C VAL A 125 9.28 12.41 -3.00
N VAL A 126 9.19 13.72 -2.82
CA VAL A 126 9.39 14.71 -3.88
C VAL A 126 10.83 14.69 -4.38
N GLY A 127 11.81 14.66 -3.46
CA GLY A 127 13.23 14.59 -3.82
C GLY A 127 13.56 13.34 -4.62
N THR A 128 13.00 12.18 -4.24
CA THR A 128 13.17 10.94 -5.01
C THR A 128 12.58 11.06 -6.42
N MET A 129 11.36 11.61 -6.55
CA MET A 129 10.72 11.81 -7.86
C MET A 129 11.48 12.81 -8.74
N ALA A 130 11.95 13.91 -8.16
CA ALA A 130 12.76 14.91 -8.86
C ALA A 130 14.08 14.30 -9.33
N GLN A 131 14.76 13.52 -8.46
CA GLN A 131 15.99 12.83 -8.82
C GLN A 131 15.78 11.84 -9.96
N TRP A 132 14.72 11.01 -9.92
CA TRP A 132 14.38 10.14 -11.05
C TRP A 132 14.07 10.91 -12.33
N GLY A 133 13.44 12.08 -12.20
CA GLY A 133 13.20 12.98 -13.32
C GLY A 133 14.51 13.50 -13.95
N ILE A 134 15.50 13.82 -13.12
CA ILE A 134 16.84 14.27 -13.54
C ILE A 134 17.60 13.10 -14.19
N ASP A 135 17.67 11.95 -13.53
CA ASP A 135 18.38 10.76 -14.01
C ASP A 135 17.78 10.22 -15.31
N GLY A 136 16.45 10.30 -15.43
CA GLY A 136 15.70 9.97 -16.64
C GLY A 136 15.72 11.06 -17.72
N GLU A 137 16.44 12.17 -17.47
CA GLU A 137 16.60 13.29 -18.39
C GLU A 137 15.28 13.91 -18.85
N TYR A 138 14.26 13.89 -17.99
CA TYR A 138 12.92 14.39 -18.29
C TYR A 138 12.84 15.93 -18.33
N PHE A 139 13.71 16.63 -17.61
CA PHE A 139 13.69 18.09 -17.51
C PHE A 139 14.55 18.77 -18.59
N ALA A 140 14.10 19.91 -19.11
CA ALA A 140 14.87 20.64 -20.11
C ALA A 140 16.06 21.41 -19.51
N THR A 141 15.94 21.90 -18.27
CA THR A 141 17.03 22.48 -17.47
C THR A 141 16.99 22.02 -16.02
N THR A 142 18.05 22.28 -15.26
CA THR A 142 18.08 22.07 -13.81
C THR A 142 17.04 22.94 -13.09
N GLU A 143 16.86 24.17 -13.56
CA GLU A 143 15.81 25.07 -13.10
C GLU A 143 14.40 24.47 -13.24
N ASP A 144 14.12 23.73 -14.33
CA ASP A 144 12.83 23.05 -14.50
C ASP A 144 12.62 21.94 -13.46
N ALA A 145 13.69 21.25 -13.05
CA ALA A 145 13.64 20.23 -12.00
C ALA A 145 13.41 20.85 -10.61
N GLU A 146 14.04 21.98 -10.34
CA GLU A 146 13.85 22.76 -9.10
C GLU A 146 12.41 23.29 -9.01
N ILE A 147 11.91 23.91 -10.08
CA ILE A 147 10.51 24.39 -10.15
C ILE A 147 9.53 23.23 -9.93
N PHE A 148 9.76 22.07 -10.57
CA PHE A 148 8.93 20.89 -10.35
C PHE A 148 8.91 20.45 -8.87
N SER A 149 10.09 20.38 -8.24
CA SER A 149 10.22 20.01 -6.83
C SER A 149 9.51 20.99 -5.90
N ASP A 150 9.71 22.29 -6.12
CA ASP A 150 9.11 23.35 -5.30
C ASP A 150 7.59 23.37 -5.44
N GLU A 151 7.07 23.35 -6.67
CA GLU A 151 5.63 23.38 -6.92
C GLU A 151 4.95 22.13 -6.36
N LEU A 152 5.54 20.94 -6.55
CA LEU A 152 4.98 19.70 -5.99
C LEU A 152 5.02 19.72 -4.46
N THR A 153 6.10 20.20 -3.86
CA THR A 153 6.21 20.36 -2.41
C THR A 153 5.13 21.30 -1.88
N HIS A 154 4.91 22.45 -2.52
CA HIS A 154 3.85 23.38 -2.15
C HIS A 154 2.47 22.71 -2.21
N LEU A 155 2.14 22.04 -3.33
CA LEU A 155 0.84 21.39 -3.51
C LEU A 155 0.56 20.34 -2.42
N LEU A 156 1.59 19.59 -2.00
CA LEU A 156 1.48 18.58 -0.95
C LEU A 156 1.39 19.22 0.45
N LEU A 157 2.21 20.24 0.72
CA LEU A 157 2.26 20.97 1.99
C LEU A 157 0.92 21.63 2.32
N HIS A 158 0.28 22.23 1.30
CA HIS A 158 -1.02 22.89 1.40
C HIS A 158 -2.21 21.96 1.14
N GLN A 159 -1.98 20.64 1.04
CA GLN A 159 -3.01 19.61 0.85
C GLN A 159 -3.91 19.85 -0.38
N MET A 160 -3.36 20.47 -1.43
CA MET A 160 -4.05 20.71 -2.71
C MET A 160 -4.10 19.44 -3.56
N VAL A 161 -3.10 18.57 -3.39
CA VAL A 161 -3.05 17.22 -3.95
C VAL A 161 -2.54 16.26 -2.88
N ALA A 162 -2.79 14.97 -3.07
CA ALA A 162 -2.20 13.92 -2.25
C ALA A 162 -1.94 12.67 -3.09
N PHE A 163 -0.81 12.00 -2.84
CA PHE A 163 -0.56 10.70 -3.42
C PHE A 163 -1.34 9.60 -2.70
N ASN A 164 -1.56 8.49 -3.41
CA ASN A 164 -2.04 7.26 -2.78
C ASN A 164 -1.04 6.74 -1.73
N SER A 165 -1.52 5.92 -0.79
CA SER A 165 -0.70 5.51 0.37
C SER A 165 0.61 4.78 0.03
N PRO A 166 0.67 3.82 -0.93
CA PRO A 166 1.93 3.20 -1.34
C PRO A 166 3.06 4.16 -1.69
N VAL A 167 2.76 5.31 -2.31
CA VAL A 167 3.77 6.33 -2.61
C VAL A 167 4.45 6.80 -1.33
N TRP A 168 3.66 7.15 -0.32
CA TRP A 168 4.17 7.63 0.97
C TRP A 168 4.94 6.55 1.74
N PHE A 169 4.47 5.30 1.67
CA PHE A 169 5.07 4.18 2.39
C PHE A 169 6.44 3.77 1.83
N ASN A 170 6.59 3.81 0.51
CA ASN A 170 7.66 3.06 -0.15
C ASN A 170 8.70 3.95 -0.86
N ILE A 171 8.29 5.12 -1.37
CA ILE A 171 9.14 5.90 -2.27
C ILE A 171 10.23 6.63 -1.50
N GLY A 172 11.47 6.45 -1.93
CA GLY A 172 12.66 7.06 -1.31
C GLY A 172 13.18 6.32 -0.07
N ILE A 173 12.63 5.16 0.26
CA ILE A 173 13.15 4.31 1.34
C ILE A 173 14.24 3.40 0.80
N ALA A 174 15.44 3.47 1.39
CA ALA A 174 16.58 2.66 1.00
C ALA A 174 16.34 1.17 1.28
N GLY A 175 16.73 0.30 0.35
CA GLY A 175 16.58 -1.16 0.47
C GLY A 175 15.15 -1.68 0.29
N GLU A 176 14.14 -0.79 0.24
CA GLU A 176 12.75 -1.16 0.05
C GLU A 176 12.33 -1.08 -1.42
N ARG A 177 11.29 -1.85 -1.77
CA ARG A 177 10.71 -1.83 -3.12
C ARG A 177 10.00 -0.50 -3.34
N GLN A 178 10.39 0.21 -4.40
CA GLN A 178 9.82 1.50 -4.81
C GLN A 178 8.41 1.37 -5.45
N GLN A 179 7.48 0.72 -4.76
CA GLN A 179 6.13 0.45 -5.24
C GLN A 179 5.18 1.64 -5.01
N ALA A 180 4.70 2.27 -6.09
CA ALA A 180 3.84 3.45 -6.05
C ALA A 180 2.34 3.19 -6.33
N SER A 181 1.97 2.00 -6.81
CA SER A 181 0.63 1.73 -7.30
C SER A 181 -0.25 1.13 -6.21
N ALA A 182 -1.44 1.67 -5.99
CA ALA A 182 -2.39 1.14 -5.01
C ALA A 182 -3.28 0.02 -5.53
N CYS A 183 -3.46 -0.09 -6.85
CA CYS A 183 -4.47 -0.95 -7.45
C CYS A 183 -3.86 -1.89 -8.48
N TYR A 184 -4.14 -3.19 -8.36
CA TYR A 184 -3.75 -4.23 -9.30
C TYR A 184 -4.98 -5.02 -9.76
N ILE A 185 -5.02 -5.36 -11.05
CA ILE A 185 -6.01 -6.27 -11.61
C ILE A 185 -5.26 -7.52 -12.07
N ASN A 186 -5.56 -8.64 -11.43
CA ASN A 186 -4.96 -9.93 -11.73
C ASN A 186 -5.86 -10.74 -12.66
N HIS A 187 -5.26 -11.79 -13.21
CA HIS A 187 -5.92 -12.77 -14.06
C HIS A 187 -5.65 -14.17 -13.51
N VAL A 188 -6.58 -15.10 -13.78
CA VAL A 188 -6.45 -16.50 -13.42
C VAL A 188 -6.93 -17.39 -14.57
N ASP A 189 -6.19 -18.46 -14.82
CA ASP A 189 -6.59 -19.54 -15.71
C ASP A 189 -7.11 -20.72 -14.91
N ASP A 190 -7.94 -21.54 -15.53
CA ASP A 190 -8.58 -22.71 -14.90
C ASP A 190 -7.61 -23.91 -14.77
N THR A 191 -6.51 -23.67 -14.05
CA THR A 191 -5.49 -24.66 -13.73
C THR A 191 -5.01 -24.43 -12.30
N MET A 192 -4.65 -25.51 -11.59
CA MET A 192 -4.18 -25.38 -10.21
C MET A 192 -2.94 -24.48 -10.09
N SER A 193 -2.02 -24.56 -11.05
CA SER A 193 -0.81 -23.71 -11.07
C SER A 193 -1.16 -22.22 -11.15
N SER A 194 -2.11 -21.83 -12.00
CA SER A 194 -2.53 -20.42 -12.11
C SER A 194 -3.28 -19.95 -10.86
N ILE A 195 -4.14 -20.80 -10.28
CA ILE A 195 -4.86 -20.51 -9.04
C ILE A 195 -3.89 -20.27 -7.87
N LEU A 196 -2.85 -21.10 -7.73
CA LEU A 196 -1.86 -20.95 -6.66
C LEU A 196 -0.92 -19.76 -6.91
N GLU A 197 -0.55 -19.49 -8.17
CA GLU A 197 0.25 -18.32 -8.51
C GLU A 197 -0.52 -17.01 -8.26
N LEU A 198 -1.85 -17.01 -8.41
CA LEU A 198 -2.69 -15.88 -8.01
C LEU A 198 -2.56 -15.61 -6.51
N ALA A 199 -2.66 -16.62 -5.64
CA ALA A 199 -2.50 -16.44 -4.19
C ALA A 199 -1.13 -15.84 -3.83
N LYS A 200 -0.07 -16.37 -4.45
CA LYS A 200 1.30 -15.85 -4.26
C LYS A 200 1.41 -14.40 -4.73
N THR A 201 0.90 -14.09 -5.93
CA THR A 201 0.96 -12.75 -6.52
C THR A 201 0.22 -11.74 -5.64
N GLU A 202 -1.01 -12.06 -5.23
CA GLU A 202 -1.80 -11.21 -4.34
C GLU A 202 -1.13 -11.02 -2.99
N GLY A 203 -0.61 -12.09 -2.38
CA GLY A 203 0.10 -11.99 -1.10
C GLY A 203 1.29 -11.04 -1.16
N MET A 204 2.04 -11.05 -2.26
CA MET A 204 3.14 -10.12 -2.47
C MET A 204 2.65 -8.68 -2.71
N ILE A 205 1.59 -8.49 -3.49
CA ILE A 205 0.94 -7.18 -3.69
C ILE A 205 0.49 -6.58 -2.35
N PHE A 206 -0.13 -7.39 -1.48
CA PHE A 206 -0.55 -6.99 -0.15
C PHE A 206 0.65 -6.61 0.72
N LYS A 207 1.72 -7.43 0.73
CA LYS A 207 2.96 -7.11 1.46
C LYS A 207 3.47 -5.70 1.16
N TRP A 208 3.38 -5.23 -0.09
CA TRP A 208 3.84 -3.90 -0.51
C TRP A 208 2.81 -2.77 -0.35
N GLY A 209 1.70 -3.00 0.34
CA GLY A 209 0.74 -1.95 0.68
C GLY A 209 -0.37 -1.73 -0.35
N SER A 210 -0.48 -2.61 -1.34
CA SER A 210 -1.37 -2.46 -2.50
C SER A 210 -2.59 -3.38 -2.40
N GLY A 211 -3.67 -3.02 -3.09
CA GLY A 211 -4.87 -3.84 -3.23
C GLY A 211 -4.91 -4.60 -4.56
N ALA A 212 -5.64 -5.71 -4.59
CA ALA A 212 -5.77 -6.56 -5.77
C ALA A 212 -7.23 -6.91 -6.08
N GLY A 213 -7.58 -6.92 -7.36
CA GLY A 213 -8.86 -7.40 -7.88
C GLY A 213 -8.67 -8.54 -8.87
N VAL A 214 -9.60 -9.49 -8.90
CA VAL A 214 -9.60 -10.59 -9.87
C VAL A 214 -11.02 -10.97 -10.27
N ASN A 215 -11.23 -11.28 -11.54
CA ASN A 215 -12.46 -11.95 -12.00
C ASN A 215 -12.20 -13.46 -12.05
N LEU A 216 -12.96 -14.23 -11.25
CA LEU A 216 -12.79 -15.68 -11.12
C LEU A 216 -13.68 -16.48 -12.08
N SER A 217 -14.44 -15.84 -12.97
CA SER A 217 -15.40 -16.51 -13.87
C SER A 217 -14.75 -17.45 -14.89
N ARG A 218 -13.42 -17.40 -15.02
CA ARG A 218 -12.66 -18.36 -15.83
C ARG A 218 -12.53 -19.72 -15.15
N LEU A 219 -12.64 -19.78 -13.82
CA LEU A 219 -12.61 -21.05 -13.10
C LEU A 219 -13.90 -21.81 -13.37
N ARG A 220 -13.78 -23.11 -13.58
CA ARG A 220 -14.95 -23.97 -13.78
C ARG A 220 -15.87 -24.02 -12.56
N GLY A 221 -17.16 -24.25 -12.80
CA GLY A 221 -18.18 -24.35 -11.75
C GLY A 221 -18.04 -25.58 -10.86
N SER A 222 -18.61 -25.51 -9.65
CA SER A 222 -18.57 -26.56 -8.63
C SER A 222 -19.24 -27.89 -9.04
N THR A 223 -20.07 -27.88 -10.08
CA THR A 223 -20.73 -29.08 -10.62
C THR A 223 -20.00 -29.71 -11.79
N GLU A 224 -18.89 -29.12 -12.25
CA GLU A 224 -18.16 -29.61 -13.42
C GLU A 224 -17.21 -30.77 -13.09
N LYS A 225 -16.95 -31.63 -14.08
CA LYS A 225 -16.09 -32.81 -13.90
C LYS A 225 -14.60 -32.46 -14.06
N LEU A 226 -13.76 -33.16 -13.32
CA LEU A 226 -12.30 -33.12 -13.47
C LEU A 226 -11.79 -34.28 -14.31
N SER A 227 -10.66 -34.07 -15.00
CA SER A 227 -10.02 -35.11 -15.84
C SER A 227 -9.53 -36.32 -15.02
N GLY A 228 -9.10 -36.09 -13.78
CA GLY A 228 -8.68 -37.14 -12.85
C GLY A 228 -9.81 -37.88 -12.12
N GLY A 229 -11.07 -37.57 -12.44
CA GLY A 229 -12.25 -38.04 -11.69
C GLY A 229 -12.66 -37.06 -10.58
N GLY A 230 -13.92 -37.15 -10.16
CA GLY A 230 -14.53 -36.22 -9.20
C GLY A 230 -15.13 -34.96 -9.82
N ILE A 231 -15.58 -34.07 -8.95
CA ILE A 231 -16.17 -32.77 -9.29
C ILE A 231 -15.23 -31.63 -8.87
N ALA A 232 -15.29 -30.52 -9.58
CA ALA A 232 -14.51 -29.33 -9.27
C ALA A 232 -15.01 -28.67 -7.97
N SER A 233 -14.11 -27.97 -7.27
CA SER A 233 -14.50 -27.23 -6.06
C SER A 233 -15.27 -25.94 -6.34
N GLY A 234 -15.17 -25.40 -7.56
CA GLY A 234 -15.73 -24.10 -7.95
C GLY A 234 -14.98 -22.88 -7.40
N PRO A 235 -15.14 -21.68 -7.99
CA PRO A 235 -14.51 -20.44 -7.54
C PRO A 235 -14.80 -20.08 -6.08
N VAL A 236 -16.03 -20.29 -5.59
CA VAL A 236 -16.42 -19.90 -4.22
C VAL A 236 -15.62 -20.69 -3.16
N SER A 237 -15.25 -21.94 -3.45
CA SER A 237 -14.38 -22.72 -2.57
C SER A 237 -12.95 -22.15 -2.52
N PHE A 238 -12.36 -21.80 -3.68
CA PHE A 238 -11.02 -21.20 -3.70
C PHE A 238 -10.98 -19.82 -3.06
N MET A 239 -12.06 -19.05 -3.18
CA MET A 239 -12.22 -17.76 -2.51
C MET A 239 -12.03 -17.85 -1.01
N LYS A 240 -12.43 -18.94 -0.34
CA LYS A 240 -12.19 -19.14 1.11
C LYS A 240 -10.69 -19.16 1.43
N GLY A 241 -9.90 -19.82 0.58
CA GLY A 241 -8.44 -19.86 0.71
C GLY A 241 -7.81 -18.49 0.48
N PHE A 242 -8.22 -17.80 -0.59
CA PHE A 242 -7.72 -16.44 -0.87
C PHE A 242 -8.13 -15.42 0.20
N ASP A 243 -9.33 -15.55 0.75
CA ASP A 243 -9.81 -14.73 1.87
C ASP A 243 -8.97 -14.94 3.13
N ALA A 244 -8.63 -16.19 3.46
CA ALA A 244 -7.74 -16.51 4.57
C ALA A 244 -6.34 -15.90 4.35
N PHE A 245 -5.77 -16.02 3.14
CA PHE A 245 -4.49 -15.38 2.82
C PHE A 245 -4.54 -13.85 2.96
N ALA A 246 -5.62 -13.21 2.52
CA ALA A 246 -5.81 -11.77 2.67
C ALA A 246 -5.94 -11.36 4.16
N GLY A 247 -6.56 -12.21 4.99
CA GLY A 247 -6.71 -11.97 6.43
C GLY A 247 -5.39 -12.03 7.22
N VAL A 248 -4.46 -12.91 6.84
CA VAL A 248 -3.19 -13.09 7.58
C VAL A 248 -2.08 -12.15 7.15
N ILE A 249 -2.15 -11.57 5.93
CA ILE A 249 -1.10 -10.69 5.41
C ILE A 249 -1.40 -9.23 5.78
N LYS A 250 -0.53 -8.65 6.62
CA LYS A 250 -0.56 -7.24 6.97
C LYS A 250 0.00 -6.39 5.83
N SER A 251 -0.83 -5.47 5.32
CA SER A 251 -0.54 -4.69 4.14
C SER A 251 0.53 -3.62 4.39
N GLY A 252 1.61 -3.63 3.61
CA GLY A 252 2.69 -2.63 3.69
C GLY A 252 3.55 -2.73 4.96
N GLY A 253 3.54 -3.89 5.65
CA GLY A 253 4.22 -4.04 6.95
C GLY A 253 3.62 -3.19 8.09
N LYS A 254 2.48 -2.54 7.85
CA LYS A 254 1.73 -1.74 8.83
C LYS A 254 0.47 -2.49 9.29
N THR A 255 -0.23 -1.98 10.28
CA THR A 255 -1.43 -2.60 10.90
C THR A 255 -2.68 -2.66 10.00
N ARG A 256 -2.57 -2.44 8.67
CA ARG A 256 -3.72 -2.43 7.76
C ARG A 256 -3.99 -3.82 7.19
N ARG A 257 -5.26 -4.22 7.13
CA ARG A 257 -5.71 -5.43 6.41
C ARG A 257 -5.46 -5.30 4.90
N ALA A 258 -5.21 -6.42 4.24
CA ALA A 258 -5.17 -6.48 2.78
C ALA A 258 -6.51 -6.04 2.18
N ALA A 259 -6.46 -5.44 0.99
CA ALA A 259 -7.66 -5.05 0.25
C ALA A 259 -7.80 -5.94 -0.98
N LYS A 260 -8.82 -6.81 -0.98
CA LYS A 260 -9.13 -7.72 -2.07
C LYS A 260 -10.50 -7.43 -2.67
N MET A 261 -10.60 -7.51 -4.00
CA MET A 261 -11.86 -7.52 -4.73
C MET A 261 -11.97 -8.83 -5.52
N VAL A 262 -13.12 -9.47 -5.49
CA VAL A 262 -13.43 -10.66 -6.29
C VAL A 262 -14.68 -10.38 -7.12
N MET A 263 -14.59 -10.73 -8.40
CA MET A 263 -15.72 -10.68 -9.32
C MET A 263 -16.11 -12.05 -9.83
N LEU A 264 -17.40 -12.22 -10.06
CA LEU A 264 -17.97 -13.31 -10.83
C LEU A 264 -18.99 -12.73 -11.83
N ASP A 265 -18.99 -13.25 -13.05
CA ASP A 265 -19.91 -12.88 -14.12
C ASP A 265 -21.29 -13.47 -13.80
N ILE A 266 -22.35 -12.73 -14.13
CA ILE A 266 -23.73 -13.06 -13.75
C ILE A 266 -24.23 -14.41 -14.27
N ASP A 267 -23.65 -14.90 -15.36
CA ASP A 267 -23.99 -16.17 -16.02
C ASP A 267 -23.14 -17.37 -15.53
N HIS A 268 -22.23 -17.14 -14.59
CA HIS A 268 -21.42 -18.23 -14.03
C HIS A 268 -22.31 -19.21 -13.24
N PRO A 269 -22.14 -20.55 -13.38
CA PRO A 269 -23.00 -21.54 -12.73
C PRO A 269 -23.06 -21.42 -11.19
N ASP A 270 -21.97 -21.00 -10.55
CA ASP A 270 -21.91 -20.79 -9.10
C ASP A 270 -22.34 -19.37 -8.64
N ILE A 271 -22.98 -18.56 -9.49
CA ILE A 271 -23.30 -17.16 -9.18
C ILE A 271 -24.20 -16.99 -7.96
N VAL A 272 -25.19 -17.87 -7.78
CA VAL A 272 -26.09 -17.80 -6.62
C VAL A 272 -25.34 -18.09 -5.32
N GLU A 273 -24.42 -19.07 -5.32
CA GLU A 273 -23.57 -19.32 -4.17
C GLU A 273 -22.66 -18.13 -3.88
N PHE A 274 -22.10 -17.50 -4.92
CA PHE A 274 -21.27 -16.30 -4.79
C PHE A 274 -22.04 -15.13 -4.15
N ILE A 275 -23.26 -14.85 -4.63
CA ILE A 275 -24.12 -13.76 -4.10
C ILE A 275 -24.46 -14.01 -2.63
N GLU A 276 -24.86 -15.24 -2.29
CA GLU A 276 -25.31 -15.55 -0.94
C GLU A 276 -24.16 -15.81 0.05
N SER A 277 -22.93 -16.00 -0.43
CA SER A 277 -21.78 -16.43 0.38
C SER A 277 -21.57 -15.61 1.65
N LYS A 278 -21.51 -14.27 1.53
CA LYS A 278 -21.28 -13.38 2.68
C LYS A 278 -22.47 -13.36 3.64
N ALA A 279 -23.70 -13.36 3.13
CA ALA A 279 -24.90 -13.38 3.99
C ALA A 279 -25.03 -14.68 4.80
N ARG A 280 -24.61 -15.81 4.21
CA ARG A 280 -24.57 -17.10 4.92
C ARG A 280 -23.49 -17.13 6.00
N GLU A 281 -22.30 -16.56 5.77
CA GLU A 281 -21.25 -16.42 6.80
C GLU A 281 -21.65 -15.43 7.90
N GLU A 282 -22.31 -14.33 7.54
CA GLU A 282 -22.86 -13.36 8.49
C GLU A 282 -23.80 -14.04 9.48
N LYS A 283 -24.74 -14.88 9.00
CA LYS A 283 -25.63 -15.66 9.87
C LYS A 283 -24.86 -16.53 10.89
N LYS A 284 -23.69 -17.06 10.52
CA LYS A 284 -22.84 -17.82 11.46
C LYS A 284 -22.20 -16.91 12.48
N ALA A 285 -21.71 -15.73 12.07
CA ALA A 285 -21.15 -14.74 12.99
C ALA A 285 -22.19 -14.32 14.03
N TRP A 286 -23.44 -14.06 13.65
CA TRP A 286 -24.53 -13.76 14.59
C TRP A 286 -24.79 -14.90 15.57
N ALA A 287 -24.78 -16.16 15.10
CA ALA A 287 -24.93 -17.31 15.99
C ALA A 287 -23.77 -17.43 17.01
N LEU A 288 -22.55 -17.04 16.63
CA LEU A 288 -21.42 -16.96 17.56
C LEU A 288 -21.62 -15.80 18.55
N ILE A 289 -22.03 -14.63 18.09
CA ILE A 289 -22.29 -13.48 18.97
C ILE A 289 -23.38 -13.81 20.00
N ASP A 290 -24.46 -14.45 19.59
CA ASP A 290 -25.54 -14.91 20.48
C ASP A 290 -25.05 -15.93 21.52
N ALA A 291 -24.01 -16.70 21.18
CA ALA A 291 -23.35 -17.63 22.10
C ALA A 291 -22.33 -16.95 23.04
N GLY A 292 -22.12 -15.63 22.92
CA GLY A 292 -21.26 -14.83 23.78
C GLY A 292 -19.85 -14.56 23.24
N TYR A 293 -19.58 -14.87 21.97
CA TYR A 293 -18.31 -14.51 21.34
C TYR A 293 -18.23 -13.01 21.02
N ASP A 294 -17.01 -12.46 21.03
CA ASP A 294 -16.77 -11.02 20.83
C ASP A 294 -17.30 -10.52 19.47
N PRO A 295 -18.24 -9.56 19.45
CA PRO A 295 -18.82 -9.00 18.24
C PRO A 295 -17.95 -7.94 17.55
N ALA A 296 -16.79 -7.58 18.10
CA ALA A 296 -15.88 -6.65 17.47
C ALA A 296 -15.48 -7.14 16.06
N LEU A 297 -15.16 -6.21 15.15
CA LEU A 297 -14.82 -6.52 13.76
C LEU A 297 -13.55 -7.39 13.62
N ASP A 298 -12.67 -7.31 14.61
CA ASP A 298 -11.48 -8.13 14.82
C ASP A 298 -11.64 -9.12 15.98
N GLY A 299 -12.85 -9.22 16.53
CA GLY A 299 -13.25 -10.16 17.56
C GLY A 299 -13.45 -11.58 17.04
N GLU A 300 -13.54 -12.52 17.97
CA GLU A 300 -13.51 -13.97 17.69
C GLU A 300 -14.62 -14.43 16.73
N ALA A 301 -15.82 -13.81 16.81
CA ALA A 301 -16.93 -14.16 15.95
C ALA A 301 -16.63 -13.90 14.47
N TYR A 302 -16.16 -12.69 14.13
CA TYR A 302 -15.85 -12.32 12.76
C TYR A 302 -14.53 -12.91 12.26
N SER A 303 -13.55 -13.15 13.13
CA SER A 303 -12.30 -13.81 12.73
C SER A 303 -12.46 -15.29 12.36
N SER A 304 -13.58 -15.91 12.74
CA SER A 304 -13.83 -17.35 12.56
C SER A 304 -14.67 -17.71 11.33
N VAL A 305 -15.16 -16.71 10.59
CA VAL A 305 -16.01 -16.90 9.40
C VAL A 305 -15.30 -16.46 8.12
N PHE A 306 -15.74 -16.98 6.97
CA PHE A 306 -15.11 -16.68 5.68
C PHE A 306 -15.61 -15.36 5.06
N PHE A 307 -14.89 -14.91 4.03
CA PHE A 307 -15.23 -13.81 3.14
C PHE A 307 -15.23 -12.42 3.78
N GLN A 308 -14.48 -12.24 4.87
CA GLN A 308 -14.37 -10.97 5.60
C GLN A 308 -13.32 -10.02 5.00
N ASN A 309 -12.39 -10.56 4.22
CA ASN A 309 -11.20 -9.86 3.72
C ASN A 309 -11.29 -9.52 2.22
N ALA A 310 -12.44 -9.80 1.59
CA ALA A 310 -12.71 -9.45 0.21
C ALA A 310 -14.06 -8.73 0.03
N ASN A 311 -14.06 -7.75 -0.88
CA ASN A 311 -15.27 -7.23 -1.49
C ASN A 311 -15.69 -8.16 -2.64
N HIS A 312 -16.98 -8.44 -2.74
CA HIS A 312 -17.56 -9.26 -3.81
C HIS A 312 -18.38 -8.36 -4.74
N SER A 313 -18.23 -8.54 -6.05
CA SER A 313 -19.02 -7.81 -7.04
C SER A 313 -19.46 -8.73 -8.16
N VAL A 314 -20.71 -8.59 -8.61
CA VAL A 314 -21.22 -9.33 -9.75
C VAL A 314 -21.05 -8.49 -11.00
N ARG A 315 -20.48 -9.07 -12.05
CA ARG A 315 -20.39 -8.42 -13.36
C ARG A 315 -21.64 -8.77 -14.17
N ALA A 316 -22.57 -7.82 -14.22
CA ALA A 316 -23.75 -7.91 -15.08
C ALA A 316 -23.43 -7.44 -16.51
N SER A 317 -23.86 -8.21 -17.51
CA SER A 317 -23.76 -7.83 -18.91
C SER A 317 -24.98 -7.02 -19.35
N ASN A 318 -24.87 -6.24 -20.44
CA ASN A 318 -26.02 -5.54 -21.01
C ASN A 318 -27.13 -6.53 -21.40
N ALA A 319 -26.78 -7.68 -21.97
CA ALA A 319 -27.74 -8.72 -22.33
C ALA A 319 -28.54 -9.23 -21.12
N PHE A 320 -27.89 -9.39 -19.95
CA PHE A 320 -28.59 -9.74 -18.72
C PHE A 320 -29.55 -8.63 -18.28
N MET A 321 -29.10 -7.37 -18.32
CA MET A 321 -29.96 -6.24 -17.94
C MET A 321 -31.19 -6.11 -18.85
N GLU A 322 -31.01 -6.29 -20.16
CA GLU A 322 -32.10 -6.31 -21.15
C GLU A 322 -33.07 -7.49 -20.94
N ALA A 323 -32.56 -8.67 -20.57
CA ALA A 323 -33.40 -9.82 -20.22
C ALA A 323 -34.27 -9.54 -18.99
N VAL A 324 -33.70 -8.92 -17.95
CA VAL A 324 -34.44 -8.50 -16.75
C VAL A 324 -35.53 -7.47 -17.08
N GLU A 325 -35.23 -6.48 -17.92
CA GLU A 325 -36.23 -5.47 -18.34
C GLU A 325 -37.37 -6.08 -19.16
N SER A 326 -37.08 -7.14 -19.92
CA SER A 326 -38.05 -7.80 -20.79
C SER A 326 -38.73 -9.03 -20.17
N ASP A 327 -38.41 -9.37 -18.92
CA ASP A 327 -38.89 -10.56 -18.20
C ASP A 327 -38.69 -11.86 -19.02
N ASN A 328 -37.52 -11.98 -19.67
CA ASN A 328 -37.13 -13.10 -20.54
C ASN A 328 -36.00 -13.96 -19.95
#